data_AF-A0A2V9WGQ2-F1
#
_entry.id   AF-A0A2V9WGQ2-F1
#
_cell.length_a   1.000
_cell.length_b   1.000
_cell.length_c   1.000
_cell.angle_alpha   90.00
_cell.angle_beta   90.00
_cell.angle_gamma   90.00
#
_symmetry.space_group_name_H-M   'P 1'
#
loop_
_entity.id
_entity.type
_entity.pdbx_description
1 polymer ?
#
loop_
_entity_poly.entity_id
_entity_poly.type
_entity_poly.pdbx_seq_one_letter_code
_entity_poly.pdbx_strand_id
1 'polypeptide(L)'
;MMSSSISSTPSSDRVPWHVLYQNALFETDHDKIPQRITEAENAILSRIRELFAVNTDHIEEDVLLDDALYALRALRTCVLPDATAA
;
A
#
# COMPACT_ATOMS: atom_id res chain seq x y z
N MET A 1 12.28 -35.18 15.80
CA MET A 1 12.03 -34.18 14.73
C MET A 1 10.91 -33.30 15.24
N MET A 2 11.21 -32.06 15.65
CA MET A 2 10.20 -31.15 16.19
C MET A 2 9.36 -30.58 15.04
N SER A 3 8.06 -30.92 15.03
CA SER A 3 7.07 -30.25 14.21
C SER A 3 6.89 -28.84 14.77
N SER A 4 7.45 -27.85 14.07
CA SER A 4 7.19 -26.45 14.37
C SER A 4 5.76 -26.12 13.96
N SER A 5 4.87 -26.06 14.95
CA SER A 5 3.55 -25.49 14.81
C SER A 5 3.69 -24.05 14.35
N ILE A 6 3.28 -23.78 13.10
CA ILE A 6 3.17 -22.44 12.56
C ILE A 6 2.05 -21.78 13.38
N SER A 7 2.42 -20.94 14.34
CA SER A 7 1.47 -20.12 15.06
C SER A 7 0.91 -19.10 14.07
N SER A 8 -0.22 -19.44 13.44
CA SER A 8 -1.06 -18.47 12.74
C SER A 8 -1.59 -17.49 13.79
N THR A 9 -0.86 -16.39 13.96
CA THR A 9 -1.41 -15.20 14.63
C THR A 9 -2.63 -14.73 13.84
N PRO A 10 -3.70 -14.26 14.49
CA PRO A 10 -4.89 -13.81 13.77
C PRO A 10 -4.47 -12.65 12.88
N SER A 11 -4.48 -12.91 11.57
CA SER A 11 -4.34 -11.90 10.53
C SER A 11 -5.39 -10.84 10.80
N SER A 12 -4.93 -9.64 11.17
CA SER A 12 -5.74 -8.43 11.22
C SER A 12 -6.67 -8.43 9.99
N ASP A 13 -7.99 -8.32 10.19
CA ASP A 13 -9.03 -8.29 9.14
C ASP A 13 -8.90 -7.08 8.17
N ARG A 14 -7.71 -6.51 8.08
CA ARG A 14 -7.36 -5.40 7.19
C ARG A 14 -7.16 -5.94 5.79
N VAL A 15 -7.77 -5.25 4.83
CA VAL A 15 -7.55 -5.49 3.41
C VAL A 15 -6.05 -5.37 3.11
N PRO A 16 -5.43 -6.36 2.44
CA PRO A 16 -4.02 -6.31 2.09
C PRO A 16 -3.66 -5.08 1.26
N TRP A 17 -2.47 -4.51 1.49
CA TRP A 17 -2.04 -3.27 0.84
C TRP A 17 -2.07 -3.35 -0.69
N HIS A 18 -1.70 -4.50 -1.26
CA HIS A 18 -1.66 -4.70 -2.72
C HIS A 18 -3.05 -4.66 -3.36
N VAL A 19 -4.10 -5.05 -2.64
CA VAL A 19 -5.49 -4.95 -3.11
C VAL A 19 -5.92 -3.49 -3.17
N LEU A 20 -5.62 -2.71 -2.12
CA LEU A 20 -5.93 -1.27 -2.10
C LEU A 20 -5.13 -0.51 -3.16
N TYR A 21 -3.88 -0.88 -3.36
CA TYR A 21 -3.04 -0.37 -4.44
C TYR A 21 -3.65 -0.63 -5.83
N GLN A 22 -4.07 -1.87 -6.12
CA GLN A 22 -4.74 -2.20 -7.38
C GLN A 22 -6.06 -1.44 -7.53
N ASN A 23 -6.85 -1.33 -6.47
CA ASN A 23 -8.09 -0.55 -6.47
C ASN A 23 -7.84 0.93 -6.78
N ALA A 24 -6.70 1.50 -6.40
CA ALA A 24 -6.33 2.87 -6.75
C ALA A 24 -5.92 2.98 -8.23
N LEU A 25 -5.13 2.04 -8.75
CA LEU A 25 -4.68 2.05 -10.15
C LEU A 25 -5.81 1.84 -11.16
N PHE A 26 -6.81 1.03 -10.80
CA PHE A 26 -7.90 0.65 -11.68
C PHE A 26 -9.23 1.33 -11.35
N GLU A 27 -9.24 2.33 -10.47
CA GLU A 27 -10.45 3.14 -10.24
C GLU A 27 -10.75 4.00 -11.47
N THR A 28 -11.97 3.86 -11.98
CA THR A 28 -12.46 4.58 -13.17
C THR A 28 -13.28 5.81 -12.82
N ASP A 29 -13.82 5.86 -11.60
CA ASP A 29 -14.57 6.99 -11.09
C ASP A 29 -13.61 8.08 -10.57
N HIS A 30 -13.47 9.15 -11.35
CA HIS A 30 -12.56 10.27 -11.07
C HIS A 30 -12.76 10.89 -9.69
N ASP A 31 -14.00 10.91 -9.17
CA ASP A 31 -14.29 11.48 -7.86
C ASP A 31 -13.78 10.58 -6.72
N LYS A 32 -13.61 9.28 -6.98
CA LYS A 32 -13.12 8.29 -6.00
C LYS A 32 -11.61 8.08 -6.06
N ILE A 33 -10.96 8.40 -7.18
CA ILE A 33 -9.52 8.20 -7.36
C ILE A 33 -8.71 8.82 -6.18
N PRO A 34 -8.94 10.09 -5.75
CA PRO A 34 -8.17 10.68 -4.65
C PRO A 34 -8.31 9.92 -3.33
N GLN A 35 -9.53 9.43 -3.05
CA GLN A 35 -9.81 8.63 -1.86
C GLN A 35 -9.07 7.28 -1.93
N ARG A 36 -9.16 6.58 -3.06
CA ARG A 36 -8.51 5.27 -3.24
C ARG A 36 -6.99 5.34 -3.16
N ILE A 37 -6.39 6.39 -3.72
CA ILE A 37 -4.95 6.67 -3.57
C ILE A 37 -4.60 6.81 -2.08
N THR A 38 -5.38 7.59 -1.33
CA THR A 38 -5.14 7.83 0.10
C THR A 38 -5.29 6.56 0.94
N GLU A 39 -6.29 5.71 0.63
CA GLU A 39 -6.48 4.42 1.28
C GLU A 39 -5.29 3.48 1.03
N ALA A 40 -4.79 3.41 -0.22
CA ALA A 40 -3.64 2.61 -0.59
C ALA A 40 -2.34 3.11 0.09
N GLU A 41 -2.07 4.41 0.07
CA GLU A 41 -0.91 5.03 0.74
C GLU A 41 -0.89 4.69 2.24
N ASN A 42 -2.04 4.82 2.92
CA ASN A 42 -2.14 4.50 4.35
C ASN A 42 -1.89 3.03 4.64
N ALA A 43 -2.39 2.12 3.80
CA ALA A 43 -2.17 0.69 3.96
C ALA A 43 -0.69 0.31 3.74
N ILE A 44 -0.04 0.90 2.74
CA ILE A 44 1.39 0.70 2.48
C ILE A 44 2.23 1.24 3.65
N LEU A 45 1.94 2.45 4.14
CA LEU A 45 2.64 3.01 5.31
C LEU A 45 2.43 2.19 6.59
N SER A 46 1.25 1.58 6.77
CA SER A 46 1.01 0.62 7.86
C SER A 46 1.89 -0.61 7.71
N ARG A 47 1.99 -1.16 6.49
CA ARG A 47 2.82 -2.34 6.22
C ARG A 47 4.30 -2.06 6.46
N ILE A 48 4.81 -0.93 6.00
CA ILE A 48 6.19 -0.50 6.25
C ILE A 48 6.47 -0.46 7.76
N ARG A 49 5.57 0.12 8.56
CA ARG A 49 5.70 0.14 10.03
C ARG A 49 5.70 -1.26 10.66
N GLU A 50 4.90 -2.18 10.13
CA GLU A 50 4.88 -3.56 10.58
C GLU A 50 6.20 -4.27 10.26
N LEU A 51 6.75 -4.08 9.06
CA LEU A 51 8.04 -4.67 8.68
C LEU A 51 9.19 -4.15 9.55
N PHE A 52 9.20 -2.86 9.89
CA PHE A 52 10.16 -2.30 10.85
C PHE A 52 10.08 -2.93 12.25
N ALA A 53 8.94 -3.49 12.64
CA ALA A 53 8.77 -4.14 13.93
C ALA A 53 9.23 -5.62 13.93
N VAL A 54 9.51 -6.20 12.77
CA VAL A 54 9.91 -7.60 12.61
C VAL A 54 11.42 -7.67 12.35
N ASN A 55 12.15 -8.48 13.12
CA ASN A 55 13.61 -8.63 13.00
C ASN A 55 14.05 -9.58 11.85
N THR A 56 13.30 -9.62 10.74
CA THR A 56 13.63 -10.44 9.57
C THR A 56 13.91 -9.54 8.39
N ASP A 57 14.83 -9.94 7.51
CA ASP A 57 15.11 -9.18 6.28
C ASP A 57 13.89 -9.25 5.34
N HIS A 58 13.33 -8.08 5.02
CA HIS A 58 12.16 -7.90 4.16
C HIS A 58 12.48 -7.09 2.89
N ILE A 59 13.74 -7.16 2.44
CA ILE A 59 14.32 -6.33 1.39
C ILE A 59 13.47 -6.31 0.11
N GLU A 60 12.95 -7.46 -0.33
CA GLU A 60 12.10 -7.52 -1.53
C GLU A 60 10.76 -6.80 -1.33
N GLU A 61 10.14 -6.96 -0.16
CA GLU A 61 8.86 -6.29 0.13
C GLU A 61 9.06 -4.78 0.29
N ASP A 62 10.16 -4.34 0.90
CA ASP A 62 10.49 -2.91 1.03
C ASP A 62 10.58 -2.21 -0.33
N VAL A 63 11.28 -2.82 -1.30
CA VAL A 63 11.38 -2.28 -2.67
C VAL A 63 10.00 -2.17 -3.32
N LEU A 64 9.16 -3.19 -3.17
CA LEU A 64 7.80 -3.17 -3.73
C LEU A 64 6.92 -2.09 -3.11
N LEU A 65 7.07 -1.83 -1.80
CA LEU A 65 6.30 -0.79 -1.10
C LEU A 65 6.74 0.62 -1.53
N ASP A 66 8.05 0.84 -1.71
CA ASP A 66 8.60 2.09 -2.23
C ASP A 66 8.14 2.36 -3.68
N ASP A 67 8.23 1.36 -4.55
CA ASP A 67 7.75 1.44 -5.94
C ASP A 67 6.25 1.75 -6.00
N ALA A 68 5.45 1.12 -5.13
CA ALA A 68 4.02 1.35 -5.03
C ALA A 68 3.70 2.80 -4.60
N LEU A 69 4.39 3.33 -3.59
CA LEU A 69 4.23 4.72 -3.16
C LEU A 69 4.63 5.71 -4.27
N TYR A 70 5.70 5.43 -4.99
CA TYR A 70 6.13 6.24 -6.14
C TYR A 70 5.05 6.28 -7.23
N ALA A 71 4.50 5.12 -7.59
CA ALA A 71 3.44 5.01 -8.59
C ALA A 71 2.16 5.75 -8.16
N LEU A 72 1.74 5.63 -6.89
CA LEU A 72 0.57 6.34 -6.36
C LEU A 72 0.75 7.86 -6.38
N ARG A 73 1.96 8.35 -6.07
CA ARG A 73 2.28 9.78 -6.16
C ARG A 73 2.20 10.28 -7.60
N ALA A 74 2.75 9.52 -8.55
CA ALA A 74 2.65 9.84 -9.97
C ALA A 74 1.19 9.89 -10.45
N LEU A 75 0.39 8.87 -10.08
CA LEU A 75 -1.04 8.83 -10.38
C LEU A 75 -1.76 10.06 -9.84
N ARG A 76 -1.52 10.42 -8.57
CA ARG A 76 -2.11 11.61 -7.92
C ARG A 76 -1.81 12.88 -8.71
N THR A 77 -0.57 13.08 -9.15
CA THR A 77 -0.17 14.24 -9.98
C THR A 77 -0.84 14.25 -11.35
N CYS A 78 -1.07 13.07 -11.96
CA CYS A 78 -1.73 12.99 -13.27
C CYS A 78 -3.24 13.26 -13.20
N VAL A 79 -3.90 12.87 -12.11
CA VAL A 79 -5.37 12.93 -11.97
C VAL A 79 -5.88 14.16 -11.23
N LEU A 80 -5.03 14.80 -10.43
CA LEU A 80 -5.31 16.06 -9.73
C LEU A 80 -4.35 17.14 -10.26
N PRO A 81 -4.53 17.62 -11.49
CA PRO A 81 -3.78 18.78 -11.95
C PRO A 81 -4.10 19.94 -11.00
N ASP A 82 -3.05 20.51 -10.40
CA ASP A 82 -3.16 21.67 -9.52
C ASP A 82 -4.08 22.72 -10.15
N ALA A 83 -5.15 23.09 -9.45
CA ALA A 83 -6.01 24.23 -9.78
C ALA A 83 -5.27 25.59 -9.69
N THR A 84 -3.95 25.58 -9.46
CA THR A 84 -3.08 26.77 -9.26
C THR A 84 -2.09 26.99 -10.40
N ALA A 85 -2.37 26.48 -11.60
CA ALA A 85 -1.75 26.96 -12.84
C ALA A 85 -2.75 27.85 -13.60
N ALA A 86 -3.12 28.99 -13.00
CA ALA A 86 -3.90 30.05 -13.61
C ALA A 86 -3.35 31.41 -13.20
#